data_AF-A0A4R4X4V5-F1
#
_entry.id   AF-A0A4R4X4V5-F1
#
_cell.length_a   1.000
_cell.length_b   1.000
_cell.length_c   1.000
_cell.angle_alpha   90.00
_cell.angle_beta   90.00
_cell.angle_gamma   90.00
#
_symmetry.space_group_name_H-M   'P 1'
#
loop_
_entity.id
_entity.type
_entity.pdbx_description
1 polymer ?
#
loop_
_entity_poly.entity_id
_entity_poly.type
_entity_poly.pdbx_seq_one_letter_code
_entity_poly.pdbx_strand_id
1 'polypeptide(L)' 'MGGSALADPAYLPSVAARAWRWAPEMEEVAGALRAAGLPDDLAVAAHAVLSRWEDDKDRFDIGLRGHLI' A
#
# COMPACT_ATOMS: atom_id res chain seq x y z
N MET A 1 22.03 13.03 5.65
CA MET A 1 20.73 13.18 4.95
C MET A 1 20.41 11.82 4.35
N GLY A 2 19.54 11.03 5.00
CA GLY A 2 19.12 9.73 4.48
C GLY A 2 18.15 9.93 3.32
N GLY A 3 18.45 9.33 2.16
CA GLY A 3 17.53 9.37 1.02
C GLY A 3 16.19 8.70 1.37
N SER A 4 15.12 9.10 0.69
CA SER A 4 13.83 8.41 0.80
C SER A 4 14.03 6.92 0.58
N ALA A 5 13.45 6.08 1.44
CA ALA A 5 13.53 4.64 1.28
C ALA A 5 12.91 4.16 -0.05
N LEU A 6 12.10 5.01 -0.68
CA LEU A 6 11.49 4.77 -1.99
C LEU A 6 12.40 5.17 -3.17
N ALA A 7 13.57 5.78 -2.92
CA ALA A 7 14.53 6.12 -3.96
C ALA A 7 15.38 4.92 -4.41
N ASP A 8 15.43 3.85 -3.61
CA ASP A 8 16.08 2.59 -3.95
C ASP A 8 15.05 1.54 -4.38
N PRO A 9 15.01 1.16 -5.68
CA PRO A 9 14.10 0.13 -6.17
C PRO A 9 14.22 -1.22 -5.43
N ALA A 10 15.42 -1.56 -4.92
CA ALA A 10 15.64 -2.79 -4.17
C ALA A 10 14.87 -2.82 -2.84
N TYR A 11 14.46 -1.65 -2.31
CA TYR A 11 13.70 -1.54 -1.08
C TYR A 11 12.18 -1.69 -1.29
N LEU A 12 11.68 -1.51 -2.52
CA LEU A 12 10.24 -1.53 -2.85
C LEU A 12 9.53 -2.85 -2.47
N PRO A 13 10.09 -4.05 -2.67
CA PRO A 13 9.44 -5.29 -2.24
C PRO A 13 9.13 -5.32 -0.75
N SER A 14 10.04 -4.80 0.09
CA SER A 14 9.83 -4.75 1.54
C SER A 14 8.69 -3.82 1.93
N VAL A 15 8.47 -2.75 1.16
CA VAL A 15 7.39 -1.78 1.37
C VAL A 15 6.06 -2.38 0.88
N ALA A 16 6.07 -2.97 -0.32
CA ALA A 16 4.90 -3.62 -0.91
C ALA A 16 4.34 -4.76 -0.03
N ALA A 17 5.21 -5.57 0.59
CA ALA A 17 4.80 -6.64 1.50
C ALA A 17 4.02 -6.15 2.74
N ARG A 18 4.12 -4.85 3.07
CA ARG A 18 3.43 -4.23 4.22
C ARG A 18 2.33 -3.27 3.78
N ALA A 19 2.03 -3.20 2.48
CA ALA A 19 1.10 -2.24 1.89
C ALA A 19 -0.32 -2.32 2.47
N TRP A 20 -0.78 -3.54 2.81
CA TRP A 20 -2.08 -3.79 3.45
C TRP A 20 -2.27 -2.99 4.74
N ARG A 21 -1.18 -2.66 5.46
CA ARG A 21 -1.24 -1.90 6.71
C ARG A 21 -1.77 -0.51 6.54
N TRP A 22 -1.70 0.06 5.34
CA TRP A 22 -2.17 1.41 5.04
C TRP A 22 -3.58 1.46 4.45
N ALA A 23 -4.20 0.29 4.19
CA ALA A 23 -5.54 0.25 3.64
C ALA A 23 -6.58 0.91 4.58
N PRO A 24 -6.60 0.63 5.90
CA PRO A 24 -7.52 1.31 6.82
C PRO A 24 -7.31 2.83 6.85
N GLU A 25 -6.07 3.29 6.83
CA GLU A 25 -5.73 4.71 6.85
C GLU A 25 -6.21 5.42 5.56
N MET A 26 -6.21 4.73 4.41
CA MET A 26 -6.79 5.29 3.19
C MET A 26 -8.31 5.45 3.28
N GLU A 27 -9.00 4.57 4.01
CA GLU A 27 -10.43 4.73 4.30
C GLU A 27 -10.68 5.93 5.23
N GLU A 28 -9.85 6.10 6.26
CA GLU A 28 -9.89 7.28 7.14
C GLU A 28 -9.65 8.58 6.37
N VAL A 29 -8.66 8.60 5.47
CA VAL A 29 -8.37 9.74 4.58
C VAL A 29 -9.56 10.03 3.68
N ALA A 30 -10.17 9.02 3.07
CA ALA A 30 -11.36 9.20 2.25
C ALA A 30 -12.53 9.81 3.07
N GLY A 31 -12.71 9.34 4.31
CA GLY A 31 -13.69 9.91 5.24
C GLY A 31 -13.42 11.40 5.54
N ALA A 32 -12.17 11.77 5.80
CA ALA A 32 -11.77 13.15 6.05
C ALA A 32 -11.98 14.05 4.82
N LEU A 33 -11.67 13.56 3.62
CA LEU A 33 -11.88 14.28 2.37
C LEU A 33 -13.37 14.55 2.12
N ARG A 34 -14.23 13.53 2.28
CA ARG A 34 -15.70 13.69 2.17
C ARG A 34 -16.24 14.69 3.18
N ALA A 35 -15.78 14.62 4.43
CA ALA A 35 -16.21 15.55 5.49
C ALA A 35 -15.83 17.00 5.17
N ALA A 36 -14.74 17.22 4.43
CA ALA A 36 -14.30 18.53 3.96
C ALA A 36 -14.93 18.95 2.62
N GLY A 37 -15.77 18.11 1.98
CA GLY A 37 -16.33 18.37 0.65
C GLY A 37 -15.29 18.28 -0.48
N LEU A 38 -14.21 17.54 -0.27
CA LEU A 38 -13.12 17.35 -1.22
C LEU A 38 -13.27 16.00 -1.96
N PRO A 39 -12.71 15.86 -3.19
CA PRO A 39 -12.68 14.58 -3.90
C PRO A 39 -11.89 13.51 -3.14
N ASP A 40 -12.48 12.33 -2.97
CA ASP A 40 -11.91 11.20 -2.23
C ASP A 40 -11.58 9.99 -3.11
N ASP A 41 -11.81 10.07 -4.43
CA ASP A 41 -11.67 8.96 -5.38
C ASP A 41 -10.30 8.28 -5.31
N LEU A 42 -9.23 9.06 -5.16
CA LEU A 42 -7.87 8.52 -5.05
C LEU A 42 -7.68 7.71 -3.78
N ALA A 43 -8.20 8.18 -2.64
CA ALA A 43 -8.08 7.50 -1.36
C ALA A 43 -8.91 6.19 -1.37
N VAL A 44 -10.11 6.24 -1.94
CA VAL A 44 -10.96 5.04 -2.14
C VAL A 44 -10.27 4.02 -3.06
N ALA A 45 -9.72 4.47 -4.18
CA ALA A 45 -9.00 3.59 -5.09
C ALA A 45 -7.73 3.00 -4.44
N ALA A 46 -7.00 3.81 -3.68
CA ALA A 46 -5.82 3.36 -2.94
C ALA A 46 -6.19 2.30 -1.90
N HIS A 47 -7.23 2.52 -1.09
CA HIS A 47 -7.76 1.52 -0.16
C HIS A 47 -8.01 0.19 -0.90
N ALA A 48 -8.79 0.21 -1.99
CA ALA A 48 -9.13 -0.99 -2.74
C ALA A 48 -7.91 -1.74 -3.32
N VAL A 49 -6.86 -1.02 -3.72
CA VAL A 49 -5.61 -1.63 -4.19
C VAL A 49 -4.84 -2.24 -3.02
N LEU A 50 -4.65 -1.50 -1.92
CA LEU A 50 -3.83 -1.93 -0.79
C LEU A 50 -4.45 -3.13 -0.05
N SER A 51 -5.78 -3.21 0.06
CA SER A 51 -6.49 -4.33 0.69
C SER A 51 -6.24 -5.68 0.01
N ARG A 52 -5.81 -5.69 -1.27
CA ARG A 52 -5.51 -6.94 -1.99
C ARG A 52 -4.36 -7.74 -1.37
N TRP A 53 -3.47 -7.08 -0.65
CA TRP A 53 -2.34 -7.73 0.02
C TRP A 53 -2.67 -8.29 1.40
N GLU A 54 -3.88 -8.04 1.92
CA GLU A 54 -4.27 -8.53 3.25
C GLU A 54 -4.35 -10.07 3.29
N ASP A 55 -4.89 -10.69 2.24
CA ASP A 55 -5.00 -12.15 2.10
C ASP A 55 -3.62 -12.85 2.08
N ASP A 56 -2.60 -12.13 1.62
CA ASP A 56 -1.24 -12.63 1.43
C ASP A 56 -0.25 -12.10 2.51
N LYS A 57 -0.73 -11.39 3.54
CA LYS A 57 0.12 -10.66 4.50
C LYS A 57 1.12 -11.50 5.29
N ASP A 58 0.86 -12.80 5.43
CA ASP A 58 1.69 -13.77 6.16
C ASP A 58 2.39 -14.76 5.21
N ARG A 59 2.28 -14.55 3.89
CA ARG A 59 2.84 -15.43 2.87
C ARG A 59 4.18 -14.90 2.38
N PHE A 60 5.23 -15.37 3.04
CA PHE A 60 6.62 -14.99 2.74
C PHE A 60 7.24 -15.76 1.57
N ASP A 61 6.52 -16.75 1.04
CA ASP A 61 6.92 -17.62 -0.07
C ASP A 61 6.44 -17.12 -1.45
N ILE A 62 5.72 -15.99 -1.48
CA ILE A 62 5.23 -15.39 -2.73
C ILE A 62 6.38 -14.67 -3.43
N GLY A 63 6.95 -15.33 -4.43
CA GLY A 63 7.88 -14.70 -5.36
C GLY A 63 7.20 -13.81 -6.39
N LEU A 64 7.91 -12.79 -6.87
CA LEU A 64 7.51 -12.07 -8.08
C LEU A 64 7.55 -13.05 -9.26
N ARG A 65 6.55 -13.01 -10.13
CA ARG A 65 6.46 -13.93 -11.27
C ARG A 65 7.73 -13.77 -12.14
N GLY A 66 8.60 -14.79 -12.13
CA GLY A 66 9.90 -14.79 -12.81
C GLY A 66 11.13 -14.70 -11.90
N HIS A 67 10.97 -14.53 -10.58
CA HIS A 67 12.03 -14.64 -9.57
C HIS A 67 11.52 -15.43 -8.37
N LEU A 68 12.11 -16.61 -8.12
CA LEU A 68 11.96 -17.31 -6.85
C LEU A 68 12.71 -16.50 -5.78
N ILE A 69 12.05 -16.23 -4.65
CA ILE A 69 12.69 -15.68 -3.44
C ILE A 69 12.98 -16.85 -2.50
#